data_AF-A0A842N1D7-F1
#
_entry.id   AF-A0A842N1D7-F1
#
_cell.length_a   1.000
_cell.length_b   1.000
_cell.length_c   1.000
_cell.angle_alpha   90.00
_cell.angle_beta   90.00
_cell.angle_gamma   90.00
#
_symmetry.space_group_name_H-M   'P 1'
#
loop_
_entity.id
_entity.type
_entity.pdbx_description
1 polymer ?
#
loop_
_entity_poly.entity_id
_entity_poly.type
_entity_poly.pdbx_seq_one_letter_code
_entity_poly.pdbx_strand_id
1 'polypeptide(L)'
;LGFAVICLYEVLWSFTVLNAEITSQMVIDGTTPDIDRLIVDYPDPERPWNLIFATKIWLVGFIISAHAFYLSKKPRKSIEELNPED
;
A
#
# COMPACT_ATOMS: atom_id res chain seq x y z
N LEU A 1 4.65 1.39 -15.18
CA LEU A 1 3.90 0.12 -15.06
C LEU A 1 4.63 -0.90 -14.19
N GLY A 2 5.88 -1.28 -14.51
CA GLY A 2 6.63 -2.29 -13.73
C GLY A 2 6.66 -2.04 -12.23
N PHE A 3 6.95 -0.81 -11.80
CA PHE A 3 6.94 -0.46 -10.39
C PHE A 3 5.54 -0.59 -9.74
N ALA A 4 4.46 -0.25 -10.44
CA ALA A 4 3.10 -0.46 -9.93
C ALA A 4 2.78 -1.95 -9.74
N VAL A 5 3.26 -2.82 -10.63
CA VAL A 5 3.07 -4.28 -10.49
C VAL A 5 3.82 -4.82 -9.27
N ILE A 6 5.05 -4.35 -9.05
CA ILE A 6 5.84 -4.71 -7.86
C ILE A 6 5.13 -4.23 -6.59
N CYS A 7 4.68 -2.98 -6.53
CA CYS A 7 3.94 -2.48 -5.37
C CYS A 7 2.64 -3.26 -5.13
N LEU A 8 1.92 -3.66 -6.19
CA LEU A 8 0.73 -4.49 -6.05
C LEU A 8 1.05 -5.85 -5.45
N TYR A 9 2.13 -6.49 -5.91
CA TYR A 9 2.61 -7.74 -5.33
C TYR A 9 2.93 -7.57 -3.83
N GLU A 10 3.66 -6.52 -3.47
CA GLU A 10 4.03 -6.24 -2.08
C GLU A 10 2.82 -5.96 -1.18
N VAL A 11 1.79 -5.28 -1.69
CA VAL A 11 0.51 -5.10 -0.99
C VAL A 11 -0.16 -6.44 -0.73
N LEU A 12 -0.29 -7.28 -1.76
CA LEU A 12 -0.95 -8.58 -1.63
C LEU A 12 -0.18 -9.51 -0.69
N TRP A 13 1.14 -9.53 -0.80
CA TRP A 13 2.01 -10.33 0.05
C TRP A 13 1.92 -9.88 1.51
N SER A 14 2.15 -8.59 1.78
CA SER A 14 2.11 -8.03 3.15
C SER A 14 0.74 -8.21 3.80
N PHE A 15 -0.34 -7.99 3.03
CA PHE A 15 -1.70 -8.19 3.50
C PHE A 15 -1.97 -9.66 3.83
N THR A 16 -1.53 -10.60 2.99
CA THR A 16 -1.72 -12.04 3.22
C THR A 16 -0.99 -12.49 4.49
N VAL A 17 0.27 -12.08 4.65
CA VAL A 17 1.08 -12.42 5.84
C VAL A 17 0.46 -11.81 7.10
N LEU A 18 0.03 -10.55 7.06
CA LEU A 18 -0.61 -9.88 8.21
C LEU A 18 -1.89 -10.61 8.66
N ASN A 19 -2.75 -11.01 7.73
CA ASN A 19 -3.98 -11.74 8.07
C ASN A 19 -3.67 -13.14 8.61
N ALA A 20 -2.64 -13.81 8.10
CA ALA A 20 -2.19 -15.11 8.60
C ALA A 20 -1.65 -15.00 10.04
N GLU A 21 -0.90 -13.95 10.36
CA GLU A 21 -0.38 -13.68 11.71
C GLU A 21 -1.50 -13.37 12.70
N ILE A 22 -2.46 -12.51 12.32
CA ILE A 22 -3.63 -12.21 13.17
C ILE A 22 -4.39 -13.50 13.47
N THR A 23 -4.60 -14.33 12.45
CA THR A 23 -5.32 -15.61 12.60
C THR A 23 -4.55 -16.60 13.46
N SER A 24 -3.22 -16.70 13.31
CA SER A 24 -2.41 -17.62 14.12
C SER A 24 -2.44 -17.23 15.60
N GLN A 25 -2.37 -15.95 15.91
CA GLN A 25 -2.50 -15.44 17.28
C GLN A 25 -3.88 -15.72 17.87
N MET A 26 -4.96 -15.53 17.08
CA MET A 26 -6.33 -15.88 17.52
C MET A 26 -6.47 -17.37 17.85
N VAL A 27 -5.84 -18.25 17.08
CA VAL A 27 -5.91 -19.70 17.30
C VAL A 27 -5.12 -20.14 18.53
N ILE A 28 -3.97 -19.51 18.79
CA ILE A 28 -3.08 -19.87 19.90
C ILE A 28 -3.58 -19.30 21.23
N ASP A 29 -3.89 -18.00 21.27
CA ASP A 29 -4.24 -17.30 22.52
C ASP A 29 -5.76 -17.31 22.80
N GLY A 30 -6.58 -17.72 21.82
CA GLY A 30 -8.04 -17.79 21.96
C GLY A 30 -8.73 -16.42 22.08
N THR A 31 -7.97 -15.33 21.97
CA THR A 31 -8.46 -13.95 22.04
C THR A 31 -8.16 -13.21 20.74
N THR A 32 -9.03 -12.28 20.36
CA THR A 32 -8.71 -11.34 19.27
C THR A 32 -7.51 -10.49 19.69
N PRO A 33 -6.37 -10.56 18.95
CA PRO A 33 -5.21 -9.74 19.25
C PRO A 33 -5.58 -8.26 19.08
N ASP A 34 -5.12 -7.44 20.01
CA ASP A 34 -5.31 -6.00 19.97
C ASP A 34 -4.41 -5.40 18.88
N ILE A 35 -4.99 -5.26 17.70
CA ILE A 35 -4.35 -4.70 16.50
C ILE A 35 -3.83 -3.27 16.70
N ASP A 36 -4.38 -2.53 17.67
CA ASP A 36 -3.95 -1.16 17.97
C ASP A 36 -2.73 -1.14 18.90
N ARG A 37 -2.44 -2.23 19.63
CA ARG A 37 -1.17 -2.43 20.36
C ARG A 37 -0.02 -2.91 19.50
N LEU A 38 -0.28 -3.28 18.24
CA LEU A 38 0.77 -3.58 17.26
C LEU A 38 1.45 -2.31 16.72
N ILE A 39 1.13 -1.12 17.24
CA ILE A 39 1.90 0.10 17.00
C ILE A 39 3.31 -0.11 17.57
N VAL A 40 4.29 -0.22 16.67
CA VAL A 40 5.70 -0.18 17.03
C VAL A 40 6.04 1.29 17.26
N ASP A 41 6.40 1.64 18.50
CA ASP A 41 6.95 2.95 18.81
C ASP A 41 8.22 3.16 17.97
N TYR A 42 8.21 4.20 17.15
CA TYR A 42 9.35 4.54 16.32
C TYR A 42 10.34 5.40 17.14
N PRO A 43 11.67 5.19 17.04
CA PRO A 43 12.39 4.15 16.30
C PRO A 43 12.81 2.96 17.17
N ASP A 44 12.58 1.73 16.69
CA ASP A 44 13.11 0.50 17.29
C ASP A 44 14.01 -0.25 16.27
N PRO A 45 15.35 -0.23 16.46
CA PRO A 45 16.29 -0.88 15.55
C PRO A 45 16.32 -2.41 15.67
N GLU A 46 15.75 -3.01 16.72
CA GLU A 46 15.75 -4.47 16.91
C GLU A 46 14.55 -5.16 16.23
N ARG A 47 13.54 -4.40 15.83
CA ARG A 47 12.32 -4.94 15.22
C ARG A 47 12.27 -4.66 13.72
N PRO A 48 12.01 -5.68 12.88
CA PRO A 48 11.80 -5.48 11.45
C PRO A 48 10.57 -4.60 11.20
N TRP A 49 10.47 -4.05 9.98
CA TRP A 49 9.38 -3.17 9.59
C TRP A 49 8.02 -3.80 9.89
N ASN A 50 7.14 -3.01 10.53
CA ASN A 50 5.79 -3.43 10.83
C ASN A 50 5.02 -3.74 9.54
N LEU A 51 4.43 -4.94 9.43
CA LEU A 51 3.63 -5.38 8.27
C LEU A 51 2.48 -4.43 7.93
N ILE A 52 1.87 -3.82 8.95
CA ILE A 52 0.81 -2.81 8.79
C ILE A 52 1.37 -1.56 8.10
N PHE A 53 2.55 -1.11 8.53
CA PHE A 53 3.24 0.03 7.92
C PHE A 53 3.67 -0.29 6.49
N ALA A 54 4.29 -1.45 6.26
CA ALA A 54 4.69 -1.91 4.94
C ALA A 54 3.49 -1.93 3.98
N THR A 55 2.35 -2.51 4.39
CA THR A 55 1.12 -2.55 3.58
C THR A 55 0.66 -1.15 3.18
N LYS A 56 0.71 -0.18 4.10
CA LYS A 56 0.34 1.22 3.82
C LYS A 56 1.28 1.88 2.82
N ILE A 57 2.60 1.74 3.00
CA ILE A 57 3.60 2.36 2.11
C ILE A 57 3.53 1.76 0.70
N TRP A 58 3.42 0.45 0.58
CA TRP A 58 3.30 -0.21 -0.72
C TRP A 58 1.99 0.14 -1.43
N LEU A 59 0.89 0.32 -0.68
CA LEU A 59 -0.38 0.77 -1.23
C LEU A 59 -0.28 2.19 -1.79
N VAL A 60 0.36 3.11 -1.06
CA VAL A 60 0.62 4.47 -1.55
C VAL A 60 1.48 4.43 -2.82
N GLY A 61 2.55 3.63 -2.82
CA GLY A 61 3.39 3.43 -4.00
C GLY A 61 2.62 2.89 -5.20
N PHE A 62 1.72 1.94 -4.99
CA PHE A 62 0.84 1.39 -6.02
C PHE A 62 -0.08 2.47 -6.61
N ILE A 63 -0.79 3.21 -5.77
CA ILE A 63 -1.76 4.23 -6.20
C ILE A 63 -1.07 5.32 -7.01
N ILE A 64 0.03 5.89 -6.50
CA ILE A 64 0.76 6.96 -7.18
C ILE A 64 1.28 6.47 -8.53
N SER A 65 1.86 5.28 -8.57
CA SER A 65 2.48 4.73 -9.79
C SER A 65 1.46 4.32 -10.84
N ALA A 66 0.33 3.75 -10.41
CA ALA A 66 -0.80 3.44 -11.28
C ALA A 66 -1.42 4.72 -11.83
N HIS A 67 -1.60 5.74 -10.99
CA HIS A 67 -2.15 7.02 -11.40
C HIS A 67 -1.23 7.76 -12.38
N ALA A 68 0.08 7.79 -12.12
CA ALA A 68 1.06 8.37 -13.03
C ALA A 68 1.06 7.64 -14.39
N PHE A 69 0.95 6.31 -14.39
CA PHE A 69 0.83 5.54 -15.64
C PHE A 69 -0.47 5.86 -16.39
N TYR A 70 -1.59 5.97 -15.69
CA TYR A 70 -2.86 6.38 -16.29
C TYR A 70 -2.76 7.75 -16.97
N LEU A 71 -2.22 8.76 -16.27
CA LEU A 71 -2.00 10.09 -16.84
C LEU A 71 -1.05 10.07 -18.04
N SER A 72 -0.05 9.18 -18.04
CA SER A 72 0.90 9.03 -19.15
C SER A 72 0.27 8.44 -20.41
N LYS A 73 -0.85 7.70 -20.28
CA LYS A 73 -1.58 7.09 -21.39
C LYS A 73 -2.83 7.87 -21.80
N LYS A 74 -3.29 8.80 -20.95
CA LYS A 74 -4.42 9.67 -21.25
C LYS A 74 -4.04 10.64 -22.38
N PRO A 75 -4.80 10.70 -23.49
CA PRO A 75 -4.58 11.71 -24.53
C PRO A 75 -4.65 13.10 -23.89
N ARG A 76 -3.67 13.97 -24.19
CA ARG A 76 -3.76 15.37 -23.79
C ARG A 76 -4.91 16.01 -24.56
N LYS A 77 -5.67 16.87 -23.88
CA LYS A 77 -6.67 17.73 -24.54
C LYS A 77 -5.99 18.55 -25.63
N SER A 78 -6.68 18.82 -26.74
CA SER A 78 -6.16 19.71 -27.78
C SER A 78 -6.01 21.13 -27.23
N ILE A 79 -5.17 21.94 -27.88
CA ILE A 79 -4.94 23.32 -27.46
C ILE A 79 -6.25 24.13 -27.56
N GLU A 80 -7.09 23.89 -28.56
CA GLU A 80 -8.42 24.51 -28.67
C GLU A 80 -9.37 24.14 -27.50
N GLU A 81 -9.26 22.94 -26.92
CA GLU A 81 -10.06 22.56 -25.75
C GLU A 81 -9.53 23.16 -24.43
N LEU A 82 -8.28 23.61 -24.42
CA LEU A 82 -7.64 24.22 -23.26
C LEU A 82 -7.81 25.75 -23.24
N ASN A 83 -7.99 26.38 -24.40
CA ASN A 83 -8.19 27.82 -24.54
C ASN A 83 -9.43 28.12 -25.41
N PRO A 84 -10.65 28.04 -24.86
CA PRO A 84 -11.90 28.16 -25.62
C PRO A 84 -12.27 29.60 -26.04
N GLU A 85 -11.42 30.60 -25.79
CA GLU A 85 -11.70 32.02 -26.03
C GLU A 85 -10.91 32.66 -27.19
N ASP A 86 -10.12 31.87 -27.94
CA ASP A 86 -9.50 32.26 -29.24
C ASP A 86 -10.23 31.59 -30.41
#